data_AF-A0A949ZG72-F1
#
_entry.id   AF-A0A949ZG72-F1
#
_cell.length_a   1.000
_cell.length_b   1.000
_cell.length_c   1.000
_cell.angle_alpha   90.00
_cell.angle_beta   90.00
_cell.angle_gamma   90.00
#
_symmetry.space_group_name_H-M   'P 1'
#
loop_
_entity.id
_entity.type
_entity.pdbx_description
1 polymer ?
#
loop_
_entity_poly.entity_id
_entity_poly.type
_entity_poly.pdbx_seq_one_letter_code
_entity_poly.pdbx_strand_id
1 'polypeptide(L)'
;PPAGSAVECRIGPDSVVTALPAGGDEAESVAIPSGTAEAAREESSAIQRLLVVTSLLLLLIGWLLPWFLEPTGGGIGVSAQDVVSRAPASPLTALVYLIAVAFLMLIGGFARNLLRGRRIARRDPSTMLLLAASLIGAVGTALLWLLIVVAGVTSPFGPTTANTFTNSAVWMTVAGFSISAFAYGAPSFIRAHGNLAFALVAFGLGGLFPVVFGHANDFIAWGASSAGIYTLLALGLNVVVGFAGLLDLGYAAFFAIGAYTCASLASSDHNLHIPFWVLIFLGAAVAALFGALLGAPTLRLRGDYLAIVTLGFGEIVPDMAQNNIFGLTGGPNGISGIDSPAFPAHGHALLDFGLLGVNPSPYFYALLLLIALVIVALRNTEHSRLGRAWVAIREDEIAAASMGVNPISTKLLAFSMGASVSGFAGAFFGAMYGSVSPDTFQFAVSITALSTVVLGGIGNIAGVTVGAFMVSFVIFWVLPNLQKWMGTVGGTVHLPVLATIDYSRFKFIIYGLVLIGIMLLRPAGLLPTRARKVELTAGVESGSLAAVQGRA
;
A
#
# COMPACT_ATOMS: atom_id res chain seq x y z
N PRO A 1 21.43 -35.98 45.15
CA PRO A 1 22.85 -36.02 44.71
C PRO A 1 22.97 -36.18 43.18
N PRO A 2 23.96 -35.59 42.51
CA PRO A 2 24.61 -34.29 42.69
C PRO A 2 24.44 -33.39 41.44
N ALA A 3 25.16 -32.28 41.46
CA ALA A 3 25.29 -31.21 40.49
C ALA A 3 25.40 -31.57 38.99
N GLY A 4 24.96 -30.62 38.16
CA GLY A 4 25.62 -30.32 36.88
C GLY A 4 24.96 -30.90 35.63
N SER A 5 24.03 -30.16 35.03
CA SER A 5 23.87 -30.16 33.57
C SER A 5 23.48 -28.77 33.11
N ALA A 6 24.47 -28.02 32.63
CA ALA A 6 24.23 -26.81 31.85
C ALA A 6 23.47 -27.22 30.58
N VAL A 7 22.26 -26.69 30.39
CA VAL A 7 21.55 -26.80 29.12
C VAL A 7 22.16 -25.77 28.18
N GLU A 8 23.07 -26.21 27.32
CA GLU A 8 23.61 -25.40 26.24
C GLU A 8 22.55 -25.30 25.13
N CYS A 9 21.70 -24.29 25.19
CA CYS A 9 20.73 -23.98 24.15
C CYS A 9 21.47 -23.35 22.95
N ARG A 10 21.85 -24.17 21.96
CA ARG A 10 22.19 -23.64 20.63
C ARG A 10 20.91 -23.20 19.93
N ILE A 11 20.70 -21.88 19.90
CA ILE A 11 19.61 -21.23 19.18
C ILE A 11 19.91 -21.30 17.68
N GLY A 12 19.19 -22.17 16.96
CA GLY A 12 19.05 -22.09 15.51
C GLY A 12 17.95 -21.08 15.13
N PRO A 13 18.01 -20.44 13.95
CA PRO A 13 17.13 -19.33 13.58
C PRO A 13 15.64 -19.70 13.34
N ASP A 14 15.24 -20.97 13.51
CA ASP A 14 13.95 -21.48 13.02
C ASP A 14 13.12 -22.31 14.03
N SER A 15 13.41 -22.30 15.35
CA SER A 15 12.58 -23.05 16.32
C SER A 15 11.86 -22.15 17.33
N VAL A 16 10.52 -22.23 17.33
CA VAL A 16 9.65 -21.70 18.38
C VAL A 16 9.66 -22.68 19.56
N VAL A 17 9.97 -22.18 20.75
CA VAL A 17 9.96 -22.94 22.00
C VAL A 17 8.54 -22.98 22.55
N THR A 18 7.96 -24.17 22.67
CA THR A 18 6.81 -24.44 23.54
C THR A 18 7.31 -25.21 24.76
N ALA A 19 7.18 -24.61 25.94
CA ALA A 19 7.41 -25.31 27.21
C ALA A 19 6.14 -26.10 27.56
N LEU A 20 6.25 -27.42 27.64
CA LEU A 20 5.21 -28.30 28.18
C LEU A 20 5.52 -28.64 29.64
N PRO A 21 4.51 -28.74 30.53
CA PRO A 21 4.73 -29.21 31.89
C PRO A 21 5.01 -30.72 31.90
N ALA A 22 5.92 -31.14 32.77
CA ALA A 22 6.28 -32.54 32.95
C ALA A 22 5.16 -33.31 33.71
N GLY A 23 4.66 -34.39 33.11
CA GLY A 23 3.92 -35.43 33.83
C GLY A 23 2.86 -36.13 32.98
N GLY A 24 3.09 -37.42 32.69
CA GLY A 24 2.09 -38.36 32.18
C GLY A 24 2.51 -39.03 30.87
N ASP A 25 2.75 -40.34 30.94
CA ASP A 25 3.06 -41.23 29.82
C ASP A 25 1.97 -41.16 28.74
N GLU A 26 2.28 -40.53 27.60
CA GLU A 26 1.87 -40.83 26.22
C GLU A 26 2.28 -39.63 25.35
N ALA A 27 3.57 -39.58 24.98
CA ALA A 27 4.08 -38.59 24.05
C ALA A 27 3.71 -39.00 22.62
N GLU A 28 2.45 -38.78 22.22
CA GLU A 28 2.10 -38.75 20.81
C GLU A 28 2.70 -37.47 20.22
N SER A 29 3.81 -37.63 19.49
CA SER A 29 4.43 -36.53 18.76
C SER A 29 3.43 -36.01 17.74
N VAL A 30 2.75 -34.90 18.04
CA VAL A 30 1.95 -34.16 17.06
C VAL A 30 2.92 -33.53 16.08
N ALA A 31 3.31 -34.29 15.06
CA ALA A 31 3.98 -33.79 13.89
C ALA A 31 3.00 -32.87 13.15
N ILE A 32 3.34 -31.58 13.05
CA ILE A 32 2.61 -30.64 12.22
C ILE A 32 2.51 -31.25 10.80
N PRO A 33 1.30 -31.49 10.26
CA PRO A 33 1.18 -32.16 8.98
C PRO A 33 1.84 -31.33 7.89
N SER A 34 2.77 -31.96 7.17
CA SER A 34 3.53 -31.40 6.05
C SER A 34 2.65 -30.83 4.92
N GLY A 35 1.35 -31.14 4.93
CA GLY A 35 0.36 -30.64 3.97
C GLY A 35 0.08 -29.14 4.06
N THR A 36 0.18 -28.50 5.23
CA THR A 36 -0.06 -27.04 5.39
C THR A 36 1.01 -26.20 4.69
N ALA A 37 2.26 -26.66 4.75
CA ALA A 37 3.38 -26.06 4.03
C ALA A 37 3.26 -26.29 2.51
N GLU A 38 2.68 -27.40 2.07
CA GLU A 38 2.46 -27.69 0.65
C GLU A 38 1.31 -26.88 0.06
N ALA A 39 0.15 -26.79 0.73
CA ALA A 39 -0.99 -25.98 0.27
C ALA A 39 -0.65 -24.48 0.21
N ALA A 40 0.05 -23.95 1.22
CA ALA A 40 0.52 -22.57 1.21
C ALA A 40 1.59 -22.31 0.13
N ARG A 41 2.40 -23.33 -0.24
CA ARG A 41 3.34 -23.27 -1.36
C ARG A 41 2.64 -23.32 -2.71
N GLU A 42 1.55 -24.09 -2.82
CA GLU A 42 0.74 -24.18 -4.05
C GLU A 42 0.02 -22.87 -4.33
N GLU A 43 -0.58 -22.24 -3.32
CA GLU A 43 -1.28 -20.97 -3.47
C GLU A 43 -0.32 -19.81 -3.82
N SER A 44 0.88 -19.78 -3.21
CA SER A 44 1.95 -18.85 -3.58
C SER A 44 2.39 -19.02 -5.03
N SER A 45 2.28 -20.22 -5.58
CA SER A 45 2.65 -20.51 -6.98
C SER A 45 1.59 -20.03 -7.97
N ALA A 46 0.31 -20.02 -7.59
CA ALA A 46 -0.80 -19.56 -8.45
C ALA A 46 -0.74 -18.04 -8.68
N ILE A 47 -0.49 -17.24 -7.62
CA ILE A 47 -0.35 -15.79 -7.74
C ILE A 47 0.86 -15.42 -8.59
N GLN A 48 1.99 -16.11 -8.40
CA GLN A 48 3.18 -15.90 -9.22
C GLN A 48 2.92 -16.24 -10.69
N ARG A 49 2.21 -17.33 -10.99
CA ARG A 49 1.81 -17.66 -12.36
C ARG A 49 0.93 -16.58 -12.98
N LEU A 50 -0.05 -16.07 -12.24
CA LEU A 50 -0.92 -15.00 -12.71
C LEU A 50 -0.14 -13.72 -13.00
N LEU A 51 0.72 -13.27 -12.08
CA LEU A 51 1.57 -12.09 -12.27
C LEU A 51 2.51 -12.21 -13.48
N VAL A 52 3.12 -13.37 -13.67
CA VAL A 52 4.01 -13.62 -14.82
C VAL A 52 3.20 -13.62 -16.13
N VAL A 53 2.02 -14.24 -16.15
CA VAL A 53 1.13 -14.25 -17.33
C VAL A 53 0.65 -12.83 -17.65
N THR A 54 0.20 -12.06 -16.66
CA THR A 54 -0.20 -10.66 -16.85
C THR A 54 0.96 -9.80 -17.32
N SER A 55 2.15 -9.99 -16.76
CA SER A 55 3.37 -9.30 -17.20
C SER A 55 3.72 -9.61 -18.66
N LEU A 56 3.69 -10.89 -19.06
CA LEU A 56 3.96 -11.31 -20.43
C LEU A 56 2.93 -10.75 -21.42
N LEU A 57 1.65 -10.75 -21.04
CA LEU A 57 0.59 -10.15 -21.86
C LEU A 57 0.81 -8.64 -22.04
N LEU A 58 1.15 -7.92 -20.98
CA LEU A 58 1.44 -6.49 -21.06
C LEU A 58 2.69 -6.18 -21.88
N LEU A 59 3.75 -6.98 -21.74
CA LEU A 59 4.95 -6.87 -22.56
C LEU A 59 4.65 -7.16 -24.04
N LEU A 60 3.90 -8.21 -24.30
CA LEU A 60 3.55 -8.63 -25.67
C LEU A 60 2.65 -7.59 -26.34
N ILE A 61 1.60 -7.12 -25.67
CA ILE A 61 0.72 -6.09 -26.21
C ILE A 61 1.49 -4.78 -26.38
N GLY A 62 2.26 -4.34 -25.38
CA GLY A 62 3.03 -3.10 -25.47
C GLY A 62 4.11 -3.13 -26.56
N TRP A 63 4.72 -4.28 -26.82
CA TRP A 63 5.74 -4.42 -27.87
C TRP A 63 5.15 -4.59 -29.27
N LEU A 64 3.98 -5.24 -29.39
CA LEU A 64 3.30 -5.47 -30.67
C LEU A 64 2.39 -4.31 -31.09
N LEU A 65 1.84 -3.52 -30.16
CA LEU A 65 0.93 -2.41 -30.49
C LEU A 65 1.49 -1.48 -31.59
N PRO A 66 2.78 -1.10 -31.53
CA PRO A 66 3.38 -0.24 -32.57
C PRO A 66 3.54 -0.92 -33.94
N TRP A 67 3.49 -2.26 -34.02
CA TRP A 67 3.62 -3.00 -35.28
C TRP A 67 2.31 -3.07 -36.08
N PHE A 68 1.16 -2.87 -35.43
CA PHE A 68 -0.17 -3.03 -36.04
C PHE A 68 -0.86 -1.69 -36.37
N LEU A 69 -0.19 -0.56 -36.18
CA LEU A 69 -0.71 0.77 -36.52
C LEU A 69 -0.16 1.20 -37.88
N GLU A 70 -1.06 1.61 -38.79
CA GLU A 70 -0.67 2.07 -40.13
C GLU A 70 0.20 3.34 -40.06
N PRO A 71 1.25 3.44 -40.90
CA PRO A 71 1.96 4.69 -41.09
C PRO A 71 1.03 5.64 -41.87
N THR A 72 0.25 6.48 -41.19
CA THR A 72 -0.41 7.57 -41.90
C THR A 72 0.66 8.52 -42.40
N GLY A 73 0.68 8.68 -43.73
CA GLY A 73 1.78 9.24 -44.49
C GLY A 73 2.24 10.61 -43.99
N GLY A 74 3.56 10.72 -43.79
CA GLY A 74 4.24 11.98 -43.48
C GLY A 74 5.13 11.87 -42.24
N GLY A 75 6.27 11.19 -42.33
CA GLY A 75 7.21 11.18 -41.22
C GLY A 75 8.57 10.56 -41.54
N ILE A 76 9.63 11.30 -41.23
CA ILE A 76 11.05 10.90 -41.28
C ILE A 76 11.33 9.99 -40.08
N GLY A 77 10.72 8.81 -40.05
CA GLY A 77 10.82 7.85 -38.94
C GLY A 77 11.29 6.47 -39.41
N VAL A 78 12.10 5.81 -38.59
CA VAL A 78 12.53 4.42 -38.78
C VAL A 78 11.37 3.52 -38.34
N SER A 79 10.90 2.60 -39.18
CA SER A 79 9.85 1.64 -38.77
C SER A 79 10.43 0.53 -37.87
N ALA A 80 9.59 -0.19 -37.13
CA ALA A 80 10.03 -1.34 -36.34
C ALA A 80 10.75 -2.42 -37.20
N GLN A 81 10.37 -2.54 -38.47
CA GLN A 81 11.03 -3.41 -39.46
C GLN A 81 12.38 -2.86 -39.91
N ASP A 82 12.53 -1.55 -40.04
CA ASP A 82 13.81 -0.89 -40.35
C ASP A 82 14.82 -1.02 -39.19
N VAL A 83 14.34 -1.00 -37.94
CA VAL A 83 15.21 -1.20 -36.76
C VAL A 83 15.79 -2.61 -36.73
N VAL A 84 15.01 -3.63 -37.11
CA VAL A 84 15.46 -5.03 -37.10
C VAL A 84 16.39 -5.33 -38.29
N SER A 85 16.17 -4.68 -39.43
CA SER A 85 16.92 -4.92 -40.67
C SER A 85 18.21 -4.10 -40.82
N ARG A 86 18.42 -3.07 -39.98
CA ARG A 86 19.64 -2.24 -39.97
C ARG A 86 20.54 -2.60 -38.78
N ALA A 87 21.85 -2.62 -38.99
CA ALA A 87 22.83 -2.74 -37.91
C ALA A 87 22.64 -1.62 -36.87
N PRO A 88 23.00 -1.84 -35.58
CA PRO A 88 22.81 -0.85 -34.50
C PRO A 88 23.73 0.36 -34.71
N ALA A 89 23.30 1.28 -35.58
CA ALA A 89 24.05 2.47 -35.97
C ALA A 89 23.75 3.67 -35.07
N SER A 90 22.69 3.61 -34.25
CA SER A 90 22.28 4.69 -33.34
C SER A 90 22.07 4.19 -31.90
N PRO A 91 22.30 5.05 -30.88
CA PRO A 91 22.07 4.70 -29.48
C PRO A 91 20.61 4.29 -29.20
N LEU A 92 19.64 4.85 -29.94
CA LEU A 92 18.23 4.46 -29.85
C LEU A 92 17.99 3.04 -30.36
N THR A 93 18.57 2.67 -31.51
CA THR A 93 18.45 1.31 -32.05
C THR A 93 19.05 0.28 -31.08
N ALA A 94 20.18 0.58 -30.44
CA ALA A 94 20.81 -0.29 -29.45
C ALA A 94 19.90 -0.53 -28.21
N LEU A 95 19.18 0.50 -27.76
CA LEU A 95 18.26 0.40 -26.64
C LEU A 95 17.05 -0.49 -26.97
N VAL A 96 16.51 -0.40 -28.19
CA VAL A 96 15.43 -1.29 -28.67
C VAL A 96 15.89 -2.75 -28.70
N TYR A 97 17.10 -3.02 -29.17
CA TYR A 97 17.68 -4.37 -29.14
C TYR A 97 17.85 -4.89 -27.71
N LEU A 98 18.31 -4.05 -26.77
CA LEU A 98 18.45 -4.42 -25.36
C LEU A 98 17.11 -4.78 -24.71
N ILE A 99 16.05 -4.01 -25.00
CA ILE A 99 14.68 -4.30 -24.56
C ILE A 99 14.18 -5.63 -25.18
N ALA A 100 14.43 -5.86 -26.47
CA ALA A 100 14.04 -7.09 -27.15
C ALA A 100 14.76 -8.34 -26.59
N VAL A 101 16.05 -8.22 -26.26
CA VAL A 101 16.82 -9.29 -25.60
C VAL A 101 16.27 -9.58 -24.21
N ALA A 102 15.99 -8.55 -23.41
CA ALA A 102 15.38 -8.71 -22.09
C ALA A 102 14.00 -9.41 -22.18
N PHE A 103 13.19 -9.04 -23.15
CA PHE A 103 11.89 -9.67 -23.42
C PHE A 103 12.03 -11.15 -23.81
N LEU A 104 12.94 -11.48 -24.73
CA LEU A 104 13.20 -12.87 -25.15
C LEU A 104 13.72 -13.73 -23.98
N MET A 105 14.55 -13.18 -23.10
CA MET A 105 14.99 -13.89 -21.89
C MET A 105 13.81 -14.20 -20.96
N LEU A 106 12.85 -13.28 -20.79
CA LEU A 106 11.65 -13.51 -19.97
C LEU A 106 10.72 -14.57 -20.56
N ILE A 107 10.46 -14.53 -21.88
CA ILE A 107 9.69 -15.56 -22.58
C ILE A 107 10.37 -16.93 -22.46
N GLY A 108 11.67 -16.99 -22.74
CA GLY A 108 12.44 -18.24 -22.66
C GLY A 108 12.47 -18.81 -21.23
N GLY A 109 12.53 -17.93 -20.22
CA GLY A 109 12.39 -18.31 -18.81
C GLY A 109 11.01 -18.87 -18.48
N PHE A 110 9.94 -18.21 -18.94
CA PHE A 110 8.57 -18.66 -18.74
C PHE A 110 8.26 -19.99 -19.41
N ALA A 111 8.62 -20.13 -20.70
CA ALA A 111 8.43 -21.37 -21.45
C ALA A 111 9.17 -22.56 -20.80
N ARG A 112 10.39 -22.33 -20.32
CA ARG A 112 11.17 -23.33 -19.59
C ARG A 112 10.51 -23.74 -18.28
N ASN A 113 9.93 -22.79 -17.55
CA ASN A 113 9.23 -23.06 -16.30
C ASN A 113 7.90 -23.80 -16.52
N LEU A 114 7.19 -23.48 -17.62
CA LEU A 114 5.97 -24.19 -18.04
C LEU A 114 6.27 -25.65 -18.42
N LEU A 115 7.31 -25.87 -19.23
CA LEU A 115 7.70 -27.21 -19.71
C LEU A 115 8.26 -28.11 -18.60
N ARG A 116 8.95 -27.56 -17.60
CA ARG A 116 9.59 -28.35 -16.53
C ARG A 116 8.69 -28.63 -15.33
N GLY A 117 7.48 -28.07 -15.26
CA GLY A 117 6.52 -28.32 -14.17
C GLY A 117 7.05 -28.04 -12.76
N ARG A 118 8.15 -27.30 -12.58
CA ARG A 118 8.84 -27.18 -11.30
C ARG A 118 8.34 -25.99 -10.47
N ARG A 119 8.15 -26.25 -9.17
CA ARG A 119 7.87 -25.26 -8.12
C ARG A 119 8.98 -24.19 -8.13
N ILE A 120 8.58 -22.92 -8.20
CA ILE A 120 9.48 -21.74 -8.12
C ILE A 120 9.92 -21.60 -6.65
N ALA A 121 10.80 -22.50 -6.21
CA ALA A 121 11.31 -22.50 -4.85
C ALA A 121 12.81 -22.15 -4.88
N ARG A 122 13.06 -20.87 -4.60
CA ARG A 122 14.29 -20.24 -4.06
C ARG A 122 15.64 -20.66 -4.67
N ARG A 123 16.26 -19.63 -5.29
CA ARG A 123 17.71 -19.41 -5.41
C ARG A 123 18.42 -20.22 -6.49
N ASP A 124 17.78 -20.42 -7.64
CA ASP A 124 18.52 -20.75 -8.85
C ASP A 124 19.18 -19.48 -9.43
N PRO A 125 20.44 -19.53 -9.88
CA PRO A 125 21.14 -18.40 -10.52
C PRO A 125 20.39 -17.87 -11.76
N SER A 126 19.56 -18.70 -12.40
CA SER A 126 18.67 -18.32 -13.49
C SER A 126 17.64 -17.26 -13.09
N THR A 127 17.19 -17.25 -11.84
CA THR A 127 16.17 -16.31 -11.36
C THR A 127 16.75 -14.91 -11.17
N MET A 128 18.00 -14.82 -10.71
CA MET A 128 18.71 -13.53 -10.60
C MET A 128 19.00 -12.94 -11.97
N LEU A 129 19.31 -13.79 -12.96
CA LEU A 129 19.50 -13.36 -14.34
C LEU A 129 18.20 -12.84 -14.97
N LEU A 130 17.06 -13.48 -14.69
CA LEU A 130 15.73 -13.00 -15.12
C LEU A 130 15.33 -11.68 -14.44
N LEU A 131 15.63 -11.52 -13.15
CA LEU A 131 15.41 -10.26 -12.43
C LEU A 131 16.27 -9.14 -13.02
N ALA A 132 17.57 -9.40 -13.25
CA ALA A 132 18.47 -8.44 -13.89
C ALA A 132 17.96 -8.05 -15.28
N ALA A 133 17.53 -9.02 -16.09
CA ALA A 133 16.93 -8.75 -17.40
C ALA A 133 15.68 -7.87 -17.30
N SER A 134 14.77 -8.13 -16.34
CA SER A 134 13.57 -7.30 -16.15
C SER A 134 13.89 -5.85 -15.74
N LEU A 135 14.88 -5.66 -14.87
CA LEU A 135 15.34 -4.33 -14.44
C LEU A 135 16.02 -3.57 -15.58
N ILE A 136 16.89 -4.26 -16.32
CA ILE A 136 17.57 -3.71 -17.50
C ILE A 136 16.54 -3.32 -18.58
N GLY A 137 15.53 -4.16 -18.80
CA GLY A 137 14.42 -3.87 -19.72
C GLY A 137 13.59 -2.65 -19.31
N ALA A 138 13.24 -2.53 -18.02
CA ALA A 138 12.48 -1.39 -17.48
C ALA A 138 13.26 -0.08 -17.57
N VAL A 139 14.55 -0.09 -17.18
CA VAL A 139 15.43 1.08 -17.28
C VAL A 139 15.65 1.47 -18.74
N GLY A 140 15.84 0.47 -19.62
CA GLY A 140 15.95 0.69 -21.05
C GLY A 140 14.70 1.35 -21.65
N THR A 141 13.50 0.86 -21.31
CA THR A 141 12.25 1.47 -21.81
C THR A 141 12.04 2.88 -21.26
N ALA A 142 12.38 3.13 -19.99
CA ALA A 142 12.29 4.46 -19.39
C ALA A 142 13.27 5.46 -20.02
N LEU A 143 14.51 5.04 -20.31
CA LEU A 143 15.51 5.87 -21.01
C LEU A 143 15.08 6.16 -22.45
N LEU A 144 14.46 5.20 -23.14
CA LEU A 144 13.93 5.40 -24.50
C LEU A 144 12.87 6.50 -24.49
N TRP A 145 11.93 6.40 -23.56
CA TRP A 145 10.86 7.36 -23.38
C TRP A 145 11.41 8.75 -23.05
N LEU A 146 12.35 8.84 -22.10
CA LEU A 146 12.97 10.10 -21.70
C LEU A 146 13.72 10.77 -22.86
N LEU A 147 14.46 10.01 -23.67
CA LEU A 147 15.15 10.54 -24.84
C LEU A 147 14.17 11.03 -25.93
N ILE A 148 13.03 10.37 -26.11
CA ILE A 148 12.01 10.80 -27.07
C ILE A 148 11.35 12.11 -26.60
N VAL A 149 10.97 12.18 -25.32
CA VAL A 149 10.19 13.31 -24.77
C VAL A 149 11.05 14.53 -24.49
N VAL A 150 12.23 14.35 -23.89
CA VAL A 150 13.07 15.47 -23.41
C VAL A 150 14.06 15.94 -24.49
N ALA A 151 14.68 15.01 -25.21
CA ALA A 151 15.69 15.36 -26.22
C ALA A 151 15.09 15.57 -27.63
N GLY A 152 13.77 15.45 -27.79
CA GLY A 152 13.05 15.69 -29.05
C GLY A 152 13.53 14.80 -30.20
N VAL A 153 14.15 13.66 -29.89
CA VAL A 153 14.72 12.77 -30.90
C VAL A 153 13.58 12.06 -31.62
N THR A 154 13.67 11.98 -32.95
CA THR A 154 12.68 11.32 -33.80
C THR A 154 12.38 9.92 -33.28
N SER A 155 11.11 9.66 -32.99
CA SER A 155 10.65 8.40 -32.45
C SER A 155 10.88 7.25 -33.45
N PRO A 156 11.39 6.10 -32.98
CA PRO A 156 11.59 4.91 -33.81
C PRO A 156 10.29 4.15 -34.15
N PHE A 157 9.12 4.71 -33.86
CA PHE A 157 7.81 4.09 -34.08
C PHE A 157 6.78 5.07 -34.68
N GLY A 158 7.22 6.02 -35.53
CA GLY A 158 6.37 7.04 -36.14
C GLY A 158 6.10 8.26 -35.24
N PRO A 159 5.54 9.37 -35.76
CA PRO A 159 5.46 10.65 -35.06
C PRO A 159 4.65 10.60 -33.76
N THR A 160 5.14 11.26 -32.71
CA THR A 160 4.55 11.31 -31.36
C THR A 160 3.20 12.02 -31.29
N THR A 161 2.81 12.73 -32.35
CA THR A 161 1.53 13.44 -32.47
C THR A 161 0.36 12.53 -32.85
N ALA A 162 0.62 11.31 -33.33
CA ALA A 162 -0.41 10.33 -33.66
C ALA A 162 -0.88 9.56 -32.40
N ASN A 163 -1.65 10.26 -31.55
CA ASN A 163 -2.54 9.74 -30.52
C ASN A 163 -1.92 8.95 -29.34
N THR A 164 -2.61 9.02 -28.20
CA THR A 164 -2.44 8.33 -26.90
C THR A 164 -1.91 6.88 -26.95
N PHE A 165 -2.03 6.18 -28.08
CA PHE A 165 -1.69 4.78 -28.26
C PHE A 165 -0.19 4.47 -28.22
N THR A 166 0.69 5.28 -28.83
CA THR A 166 2.15 5.02 -28.78
C THR A 166 2.70 5.22 -27.37
N ASN A 167 2.22 6.25 -26.67
CA ASN A 167 2.51 6.44 -25.24
C ASN A 167 1.96 5.28 -24.41
N SER A 168 0.75 4.80 -24.71
CA SER A 168 0.17 3.63 -24.01
C SER A 168 1.01 2.37 -24.20
N ALA A 169 1.58 2.13 -25.39
CA ALA A 169 2.44 0.98 -25.67
C ALA A 169 3.73 0.99 -24.81
N VAL A 170 4.37 2.16 -24.68
CA VAL A 170 5.53 2.36 -23.80
C VAL A 170 5.15 2.09 -22.34
N TRP A 171 3.99 2.58 -21.88
CA TRP A 171 3.52 2.32 -20.52
C TRP A 171 3.22 0.85 -20.25
N MET A 172 2.63 0.14 -21.22
CA MET A 172 2.37 -1.29 -21.10
C MET A 172 3.66 -2.12 -21.02
N THR A 173 4.70 -1.74 -21.77
CA THR A 173 6.00 -2.42 -21.68
C THR A 173 6.71 -2.16 -20.35
N VAL A 174 6.71 -0.92 -19.86
CA VAL A 174 7.28 -0.57 -18.54
C VAL A 174 6.54 -1.29 -17.41
N ALA A 175 5.20 -1.28 -17.43
CA ALA A 175 4.37 -1.99 -16.46
C ALA A 175 4.64 -3.51 -16.53
N GLY A 176 4.74 -4.06 -17.73
CA GLY A 176 5.11 -5.44 -17.98
C GLY A 176 6.45 -5.81 -17.33
N PHE A 177 7.53 -5.07 -17.59
CA PHE A 177 8.83 -5.33 -16.97
C PHE A 177 8.83 -5.15 -15.45
N SER A 178 8.08 -4.18 -14.94
CA SER A 178 7.96 -3.91 -13.49
C SER A 178 7.25 -5.07 -12.76
N ILE A 179 6.16 -5.58 -13.33
CA ILE A 179 5.44 -6.74 -12.79
C ILE A 179 6.31 -8.00 -12.89
N SER A 180 7.09 -8.16 -13.96
CA SER A 180 8.09 -9.23 -14.08
C SER A 180 9.15 -9.16 -12.97
N ALA A 181 9.73 -7.98 -12.72
CA ALA A 181 10.71 -7.80 -11.66
C ALA A 181 10.15 -8.18 -10.28
N PHE A 182 8.88 -7.83 -10.04
CA PHE A 182 8.17 -8.22 -8.83
C PHE A 182 7.90 -9.74 -8.76
N ALA A 183 7.50 -10.36 -9.86
CA ALA A 183 7.19 -11.78 -9.92
C ALA A 183 8.44 -12.67 -9.74
N TYR A 184 9.57 -12.28 -10.33
CA TYR A 184 10.79 -13.09 -10.34
C TYR A 184 11.73 -12.85 -9.15
N GLY A 185 11.70 -11.73 -8.42
CA GLY A 185 12.69 -11.56 -7.35
C GLY A 185 12.58 -10.41 -6.35
N ALA A 186 11.73 -9.40 -6.53
CA ALA A 186 11.62 -8.32 -5.54
C ALA A 186 11.27 -8.79 -4.10
N PRO A 187 10.40 -9.80 -3.88
CA PRO A 187 9.98 -10.20 -2.53
C PRO A 187 11.06 -10.90 -1.70
N SER A 188 12.09 -11.48 -2.33
CA SER A 188 13.22 -12.11 -1.61
C SER A 188 14.30 -11.09 -1.26
N PHE A 189 14.51 -10.08 -2.11
CA PHE A 189 15.39 -8.94 -1.83
C PHE A 189 14.84 -8.05 -0.70
N ILE A 190 13.53 -7.75 -0.75
CA ILE A 190 12.79 -7.04 0.31
C ILE A 190 12.84 -7.80 1.64
N ARG A 191 12.78 -9.15 1.59
CA ARG A 191 12.94 -10.00 2.79
C ARG A 191 14.38 -10.09 3.30
N ALA A 192 15.38 -9.88 2.43
CA ALA A 192 16.80 -9.96 2.79
C ALA A 192 17.34 -8.65 3.41
N HIS A 193 16.84 -7.49 3.00
CA HIS A 193 17.31 -6.18 3.47
C HIS A 193 16.27 -5.44 4.31
N GLY A 194 15.67 -6.19 5.25
CA GLY A 194 14.93 -5.70 6.41
C GLY A 194 13.92 -4.63 6.06
N ASN A 195 14.23 -3.36 6.30
CA ASN A 195 13.23 -2.29 6.34
C ASN A 195 13.53 -1.15 5.36
N LEU A 196 14.81 -0.88 5.10
CA LEU A 196 15.26 0.27 4.30
C LEU A 196 15.12 0.01 2.79
N ALA A 197 15.37 -1.23 2.34
CA ALA A 197 15.18 -1.60 0.94
C ALA A 197 13.71 -1.57 0.51
N PHE A 198 12.78 -1.94 1.40
CA PHE A 198 11.34 -1.83 1.12
C PHE A 198 10.89 -0.39 0.99
N ALA A 199 11.30 0.46 1.94
CA ALA A 199 11.01 1.88 1.92
C ALA A 199 11.62 2.58 0.70
N LEU A 200 12.86 2.25 0.32
CA LEU A 200 13.52 2.78 -0.88
C LEU A 200 12.87 2.30 -2.18
N VAL A 201 12.40 1.06 -2.24
CA VAL A 201 11.66 0.54 -3.41
C VAL A 201 10.29 1.20 -3.52
N ALA A 202 9.56 1.35 -2.41
CA ALA A 202 8.29 2.06 -2.38
C ALA A 202 8.44 3.55 -2.71
N PHE A 203 9.48 4.19 -2.18
CA PHE A 203 9.83 5.59 -2.47
C PHE A 203 10.30 5.76 -3.91
N GLY A 204 11.08 4.82 -4.45
CA GLY A 204 11.54 4.85 -5.84
C GLY A 204 10.40 4.63 -6.84
N LEU A 205 9.54 3.62 -6.62
CA LEU A 205 8.35 3.38 -7.44
C LEU A 205 7.34 4.52 -7.33
N GLY A 206 7.10 5.02 -6.11
CA GLY A 206 6.22 6.15 -5.86
C GLY A 206 6.77 7.44 -6.46
N GLY A 207 8.07 7.69 -6.33
CA GLY A 207 8.71 8.90 -6.83
C GLY A 207 8.85 8.94 -8.36
N LEU A 208 8.86 7.76 -8.99
CA LEU A 208 8.72 7.63 -10.44
C LEU A 208 7.30 7.94 -10.90
N PHE A 209 6.27 7.82 -10.05
CA PHE A 209 4.86 7.99 -10.46
C PHE A 209 4.58 9.37 -11.08
N PRO A 210 4.99 10.53 -10.53
CA PRO A 210 4.79 11.83 -11.16
C PRO A 210 5.68 12.05 -12.38
N VAL A 211 6.85 11.42 -12.44
CA VAL A 211 7.74 11.50 -13.62
C VAL A 211 7.13 10.72 -14.79
N VAL A 212 6.54 9.56 -14.48
CA VAL A 212 5.81 8.67 -15.38
C VAL A 212 4.52 9.32 -15.87
N PHE A 213 3.75 9.91 -14.97
CA PHE A 213 2.49 10.58 -15.29
C PHE A 213 2.64 12.10 -15.43
N GLY A 214 3.85 12.62 -15.67
CA GLY A 214 4.15 14.06 -15.66
C GLY A 214 3.47 14.87 -16.77
N HIS A 215 2.90 14.18 -17.76
CA HIS A 215 2.06 14.77 -18.81
C HIS A 215 0.55 14.60 -18.53
N ALA A 216 0.17 14.01 -17.39
CA ALA A 216 -1.21 13.84 -17.00
C ALA A 216 -1.67 14.99 -16.10
N ASN A 217 -2.94 15.39 -16.26
CA ASN A 217 -3.63 16.43 -15.51
C ASN A 217 -3.26 16.44 -14.01
N ASP A 218 -3.19 17.64 -13.41
CA ASP A 218 -3.06 17.89 -11.96
C ASP A 218 -3.95 16.98 -11.09
N PHE A 219 -5.08 16.55 -11.65
CA PHE A 219 -5.99 15.57 -11.08
C PHE A 219 -5.33 14.24 -10.68
N ILE A 220 -4.42 13.69 -11.47
CA ILE A 220 -3.75 12.41 -11.14
C ILE A 220 -2.77 12.60 -9.99
N ALA A 221 -2.03 13.70 -9.98
CA ALA A 221 -1.13 14.05 -8.88
C ALA A 221 -1.91 14.30 -7.57
N TRP A 222 -3.06 14.97 -7.65
CA TRP A 222 -3.97 15.15 -6.53
C TRP A 222 -4.53 13.81 -6.02
N GLY A 223 -5.00 12.94 -6.92
CA GLY A 223 -5.51 11.61 -6.57
C GLY A 223 -4.44 10.71 -5.93
N ALA A 224 -3.20 10.77 -6.42
CA ALA A 224 -2.08 10.03 -5.85
C ALA A 224 -1.66 10.56 -4.47
N SER A 225 -1.70 11.87 -4.28
CA SER A 225 -1.46 12.49 -2.96
C SER A 225 -2.56 12.11 -1.96
N SER A 226 -3.81 12.13 -2.41
CA SER A 226 -4.96 11.65 -1.62
C SER A 226 -4.80 10.18 -1.22
N ALA A 227 -4.35 9.34 -2.16
CA ALA A 227 -4.05 7.93 -1.91
C ALA A 227 -2.96 7.73 -0.85
N GLY A 228 -1.94 8.59 -0.85
CA GLY A 228 -0.88 8.57 0.16
C GLY A 228 -1.41 8.90 1.56
N ILE A 229 -2.36 9.84 1.69
CA ILE A 229 -3.00 10.15 2.98
C ILE A 229 -3.81 8.96 3.50
N TYR A 230 -4.62 8.32 2.64
CA TYR A 230 -5.34 7.10 3.02
C TYR A 230 -4.40 5.94 3.36
N THR A 231 -3.20 5.90 2.75
CA THR A 231 -2.16 4.93 3.11
C THR A 231 -1.65 5.16 4.53
N LEU A 232 -1.35 6.41 4.92
CA LEU A 232 -0.97 6.75 6.30
C LEU A 232 -2.08 6.38 7.29
N LEU A 233 -3.33 6.72 6.95
CA LEU A 233 -4.50 6.40 7.76
C LEU A 233 -4.63 4.89 7.99
N ALA A 234 -4.54 4.09 6.92
CA ALA A 234 -4.60 2.64 7.00
C ALA A 234 -3.41 2.03 7.77
N LEU A 235 -2.20 2.57 7.59
CA LEU A 235 -1.01 2.12 8.33
C LEU A 235 -1.15 2.34 9.84
N GLY A 236 -1.67 3.49 10.25
CA GLY A 236 -1.91 3.76 11.67
C GLY A 236 -3.04 2.90 12.25
N LEU A 237 -4.14 2.70 11.50
CA LEU A 237 -5.23 1.81 11.94
C LEU A 237 -4.78 0.35 12.05
N ASN A 238 -3.86 -0.08 11.19
CA ASN A 238 -3.27 -1.41 11.26
C ASN A 238 -2.46 -1.64 12.55
N VAL A 239 -1.99 -0.60 13.24
CA VAL A 239 -1.38 -0.77 14.56
C VAL A 239 -2.41 -1.23 15.59
N VAL A 240 -3.58 -0.58 15.61
CA VAL A 240 -4.65 -0.83 16.58
C VAL A 240 -5.37 -2.15 16.26
N VAL A 241 -5.85 -2.28 15.03
CA VAL A 241 -6.63 -3.45 14.58
C VAL A 241 -5.72 -4.64 14.28
N GLY A 242 -4.57 -4.39 13.66
CA GLY A 242 -3.68 -5.44 13.17
C GLY A 242 -2.79 -6.06 14.23
N PHE A 243 -2.09 -5.22 15.00
CA PHE A 243 -1.14 -5.74 16.01
C PHE A 243 -1.83 -5.97 17.36
N ALA A 244 -2.60 -5.00 17.86
CA ALA A 244 -3.24 -5.12 19.18
C ALA A 244 -4.60 -5.84 19.16
N GLY A 245 -5.22 -6.02 17.99
CA GLY A 245 -6.50 -6.74 17.86
C GLY A 245 -7.71 -5.95 18.37
N LEU A 246 -7.62 -4.63 18.44
CA LEU A 246 -8.67 -3.76 18.95
C LEU A 246 -9.44 -3.17 17.77
N LEU A 247 -10.77 -3.30 17.75
CA LEU A 247 -11.59 -2.69 16.72
C LEU A 247 -11.83 -1.21 17.05
N ASP A 248 -11.38 -0.32 16.16
CA ASP A 248 -11.57 1.12 16.26
C ASP A 248 -12.37 1.64 15.06
N LEU A 249 -13.65 1.92 15.29
CA LEU A 249 -14.56 2.47 14.29
C LEU A 249 -14.56 4.02 14.29
N GLY A 250 -13.96 4.63 15.31
CA GLY A 250 -13.87 6.07 15.50
C GLY A 250 -12.63 6.71 14.89
N TYR A 251 -11.87 5.97 14.09
CA TYR A 251 -10.52 6.36 13.69
C TYR A 251 -10.43 7.71 12.92
N ALA A 252 -11.48 8.09 12.21
CA ALA A 252 -11.61 9.40 11.53
C ALA A 252 -11.57 10.60 12.50
N ALA A 253 -11.96 10.43 13.77
CA ALA A 253 -11.88 11.50 14.76
C ALA A 253 -10.42 11.91 15.07
N PHE A 254 -9.49 10.96 15.13
CA PHE A 254 -8.07 11.28 15.32
C PHE A 254 -7.49 12.01 14.12
N PHE A 255 -7.96 11.67 12.92
CA PHE A 255 -7.62 12.37 11.68
C PHE A 255 -8.15 13.81 11.70
N ALA A 256 -9.39 14.01 12.16
CA ALA A 256 -9.98 15.35 12.36
C ALA A 256 -9.20 16.18 13.37
N ILE A 257 -8.88 15.64 14.53
CA ILE A 257 -8.13 16.34 15.59
C ILE A 257 -6.77 16.81 15.07
N GLY A 258 -6.05 15.98 14.33
CA GLY A 258 -4.77 16.38 13.72
C GLY A 258 -4.93 17.48 12.67
N ALA A 259 -5.96 17.39 11.82
CA ALA A 259 -6.25 18.39 10.80
C ALA A 259 -6.65 19.74 11.40
N TYR A 260 -7.52 19.76 12.41
CA TYR A 260 -7.93 20.99 13.11
C TYR A 260 -6.81 21.59 13.95
N THR A 261 -5.95 20.76 14.56
CA THR A 261 -4.75 21.26 15.26
C THR A 261 -3.84 22.01 14.29
N CYS A 262 -3.61 21.44 13.10
CA CYS A 262 -2.82 22.10 12.06
C CYS A 262 -3.52 23.37 11.56
N ALA A 263 -4.82 23.29 11.25
CA ALA A 263 -5.59 24.40 10.72
C ALA A 263 -5.68 25.58 11.69
N SER A 264 -5.91 25.34 12.99
CA SER A 264 -5.97 26.40 14.00
C SER A 264 -4.62 27.09 14.21
N LEU A 265 -3.50 26.35 14.17
CA LEU A 265 -2.15 26.88 14.41
C LEU A 265 -1.40 27.28 13.14
N ALA A 266 -2.05 27.26 11.98
CA ALA A 266 -1.45 27.65 10.69
C ALA A 266 -2.39 28.51 9.85
N SER A 267 -3.56 28.88 10.37
CA SER A 267 -4.50 29.79 9.71
C SER A 267 -4.30 31.22 10.21
N SER A 268 -4.57 32.18 9.31
CA SER A 268 -4.60 33.61 9.58
C SER A 268 -5.51 34.02 10.75
N ASP A 269 -6.48 33.17 11.12
CA ASP A 269 -7.43 33.44 12.20
C ASP A 269 -6.75 33.56 13.57
N HIS A 270 -5.70 32.77 13.83
CA HIS A 270 -4.96 32.79 15.10
C HIS A 270 -3.55 33.42 14.99
N ASN A 271 -3.12 33.80 13.77
CA ASN A 271 -1.85 34.48 13.45
C ASN A 271 -0.55 33.79 13.92
N LEU A 272 -0.63 32.56 14.42
CA LEU A 272 0.53 31.73 14.74
C LEU A 272 0.98 31.05 13.45
N HIS A 273 2.02 31.54 12.78
CA HIS A 273 2.53 30.95 11.52
C HIS A 273 3.69 30.00 11.86
N ILE A 274 3.39 28.89 12.54
CA ILE A 274 4.39 27.91 12.97
C ILE A 274 4.89 27.14 11.73
N PRO A 275 6.20 26.80 11.64
CA PRO A 275 6.70 25.99 10.53
C PRO A 275 5.97 24.65 10.44
N PHE A 276 5.52 24.30 9.23
CA PHE A 276 4.77 23.08 8.92
C PHE A 276 5.37 21.79 9.51
N TRP A 277 6.69 21.64 9.44
CA TRP A 277 7.37 20.45 9.96
C TRP A 277 7.15 20.24 11.46
N VAL A 278 6.99 21.31 12.24
CA VAL A 278 6.66 21.23 13.67
C VAL A 278 5.18 20.95 13.86
N LEU A 279 4.31 21.58 13.05
CA LEU A 279 2.86 21.37 13.09
C LEU A 279 2.46 19.92 12.86
N ILE A 280 3.13 19.21 11.95
CA ILE A 280 2.83 17.79 11.72
C ILE A 280 3.07 16.96 12.99
N PHE A 281 4.22 17.13 13.65
CA PHE A 281 4.52 16.39 14.88
C PHE A 281 3.62 16.83 16.04
N LEU A 282 3.22 18.10 16.08
CA LEU A 282 2.29 18.59 17.06
C LEU A 282 0.88 18.00 16.87
N GLY A 283 0.39 17.95 15.63
CA GLY A 283 -0.88 17.29 15.31
C GLY A 283 -0.87 15.80 15.65
N ALA A 284 0.26 15.11 15.40
CA ALA A 284 0.48 13.73 15.82
C ALA A 284 0.47 13.59 17.35
N ALA A 285 1.12 14.50 18.08
CA ALA A 285 1.18 14.48 19.55
C ALA A 285 -0.19 14.75 20.18
N VAL A 286 -0.95 15.72 19.67
CA VAL A 286 -2.31 16.01 20.14
C VAL A 286 -3.22 14.81 19.87
N ALA A 287 -3.19 14.23 18.67
CA ALA A 287 -3.97 13.02 18.39
C ALA A 287 -3.55 11.84 19.27
N ALA A 288 -2.24 11.66 19.54
CA ALA A 288 -1.75 10.63 20.46
C ALA A 288 -2.27 10.82 21.89
N LEU A 289 -2.35 12.06 22.36
CA LEU A 289 -2.91 12.42 23.66
C LEU A 289 -4.40 12.08 23.73
N PHE A 290 -5.18 12.48 22.72
CA PHE A 290 -6.60 12.12 22.64
C PHE A 290 -6.83 10.61 22.49
N GLY A 291 -5.95 9.91 21.77
CA GLY A 291 -5.96 8.45 21.70
C GLY A 291 -5.71 7.79 23.04
N ALA A 292 -4.77 8.30 23.84
CA ALA A 292 -4.53 7.83 25.21
C ALA A 292 -5.69 8.19 26.15
N LEU A 293 -6.26 9.39 26.01
CA LEU A 293 -7.40 9.88 26.79
C LEU A 293 -8.66 9.04 26.54
N LEU A 294 -8.94 8.69 25.28
CA LEU A 294 -10.04 7.81 24.91
C LEU A 294 -9.76 6.36 25.31
N GLY A 295 -8.51 5.91 25.14
CA GLY A 295 -8.09 4.57 25.53
C GLY A 295 -8.27 4.30 27.03
N ALA A 296 -7.93 5.27 27.90
CA ALA A 296 -7.94 5.05 29.35
C ALA A 296 -9.29 4.54 29.92
N PRO A 297 -10.45 5.15 29.61
CA PRO A 297 -11.75 4.65 30.06
C PRO A 297 -12.25 3.45 29.26
N THR A 298 -11.94 3.36 27.96
CA THR A 298 -12.49 2.33 27.07
C THR A 298 -11.85 0.96 27.23
N LEU A 299 -10.63 0.88 27.77
CA LEU A 299 -9.91 -0.39 27.93
C LEU A 299 -10.48 -1.33 28.99
N ARG A 300 -11.48 -0.89 29.76
CA ARG A 300 -12.30 -1.76 30.62
C ARG A 300 -13.31 -2.58 29.81
N LEU A 301 -13.59 -2.16 28.58
CA LEU A 301 -14.54 -2.79 27.67
C LEU A 301 -13.81 -3.82 26.80
N ARG A 302 -14.54 -4.87 26.42
CA ARG A 302 -14.01 -5.97 25.59
C ARG A 302 -14.77 -6.06 24.27
N GLY A 303 -14.04 -6.44 23.21
CA GLY A 303 -14.62 -6.75 21.90
C GLY A 303 -15.50 -5.64 21.35
N ASP A 304 -16.75 -5.98 21.05
CA ASP A 304 -17.72 -5.11 20.38
C ASP A 304 -18.06 -3.84 21.17
N TYR A 305 -17.99 -3.89 22.50
CA TYR A 305 -18.23 -2.72 23.34
C TYR A 305 -17.18 -1.61 23.13
N LEU A 306 -15.94 -1.99 22.85
CA LEU A 306 -14.89 -1.04 22.49
C LEU A 306 -15.20 -0.36 21.14
N ALA A 307 -15.70 -1.13 20.18
CA ALA A 307 -16.06 -0.63 18.85
C ALA A 307 -17.23 0.37 18.91
N ILE A 308 -18.24 0.11 19.76
CA ILE A 308 -19.39 1.02 19.94
C ILE A 308 -18.93 2.36 20.53
N VAL A 309 -18.06 2.34 21.55
CA VAL A 309 -17.59 3.59 22.16
C VAL A 309 -16.68 4.39 21.24
N THR A 310 -15.81 3.71 20.48
CA THR A 310 -14.99 4.39 19.46
C THR A 310 -15.86 5.00 18.36
N LEU A 311 -16.91 4.32 17.90
CA LEU A 311 -17.89 4.89 16.96
C LEU A 311 -18.52 6.17 17.53
N GLY A 312 -18.97 6.13 18.79
CA GLY A 312 -19.53 7.31 19.45
C GLY A 312 -18.55 8.49 19.47
N PHE A 313 -17.28 8.24 19.81
CA PHE A 313 -16.23 9.27 19.71
C PHE A 313 -16.00 9.77 18.27
N GLY A 314 -16.04 8.83 17.31
CA GLY A 314 -15.95 9.10 15.88
C GLY A 314 -16.98 10.09 15.37
N GLU A 315 -18.21 10.01 15.89
CA GLU A 315 -19.31 10.90 15.51
C GLU A 315 -19.32 12.20 16.31
N ILE A 316 -18.95 12.14 17.60
CA ILE A 316 -18.91 13.32 18.47
C ILE A 316 -17.91 14.36 17.94
N VAL A 317 -16.72 13.96 17.49
CA VAL A 317 -15.65 14.92 17.13
C VAL A 317 -16.00 15.80 15.91
N PRO A 318 -16.50 15.28 14.78
CA PRO A 318 -16.98 16.10 13.66
C PRO A 318 -18.12 17.04 14.07
N ASP A 319 -19.11 16.56 14.85
CA ASP A 319 -20.21 17.38 15.35
C ASP A 319 -19.74 18.50 16.29
N MET A 320 -18.75 18.19 17.13
CA MET A 320 -18.05 19.16 17.98
C MET A 320 -17.35 20.24 17.14
N ALA A 321 -16.71 19.85 16.04
CA ALA A 321 -16.09 20.81 15.12
C ALA A 321 -17.14 21.69 14.41
N GLN A 322 -18.29 21.12 14.05
CA GLN A 322 -19.40 21.86 13.43
C GLN A 322 -20.03 22.88 14.39
N ASN A 323 -20.14 22.54 15.68
CA ASN A 323 -20.67 23.41 16.73
C ASN A 323 -19.72 24.54 17.16
N ASN A 324 -18.57 24.68 16.50
CA ASN A 324 -17.55 25.70 16.79
C ASN A 324 -17.07 25.74 18.24
N ILE A 325 -16.63 24.60 18.74
CA ILE A 325 -16.22 24.48 20.14
C ILE A 325 -15.03 25.39 20.46
N PHE A 326 -15.21 26.21 21.49
CA PHE A 326 -14.28 27.25 21.94
C PHE A 326 -13.87 28.29 20.89
N GLY A 327 -14.62 28.40 19.77
CA GLY A 327 -14.29 29.31 18.68
C GLY A 327 -13.07 28.90 17.84
N LEU A 328 -12.56 27.67 18.02
CA LEU A 328 -11.31 27.21 17.43
C LEU A 328 -11.46 26.58 16.04
N THR A 329 -12.67 26.18 15.64
CA THR A 329 -12.88 25.30 14.46
C THR A 329 -13.55 25.98 13.27
N GLY A 330 -13.97 27.24 13.40
CA GLY A 330 -14.66 27.98 12.32
C GLY A 330 -16.10 27.52 12.04
N GLY A 331 -16.61 26.54 12.82
CA GLY A 331 -17.97 26.02 12.70
C GLY A 331 -18.23 25.30 11.37
N PRO A 332 -19.44 25.42 10.79
CA PRO A 332 -19.81 24.72 9.55
C PRO A 332 -18.98 25.13 8.33
N ASN A 333 -18.45 26.36 8.32
CA ASN A 333 -17.63 26.88 7.22
C ASN A 333 -16.20 26.31 7.24
N GLY A 334 -15.79 25.70 8.35
CA GLY A 334 -14.43 25.22 8.54
C GLY A 334 -13.40 26.34 8.64
N ILE A 335 -12.13 25.96 8.62
CA ILE A 335 -10.98 26.87 8.61
C ILE A 335 -10.37 26.85 7.21
N SER A 336 -10.11 28.03 6.65
CA SER A 336 -9.48 28.19 5.33
C SER A 336 -8.21 29.06 5.44
N GLY A 337 -7.42 29.12 4.37
CA GLY A 337 -6.19 29.91 4.35
C GLY A 337 -5.09 29.31 5.24
N ILE A 338 -5.00 27.98 5.28
CA ILE A 338 -3.95 27.27 6.01
C ILE A 338 -2.63 27.46 5.27
N ASP A 339 -1.59 27.86 6.00
CA ASP A 339 -0.25 28.04 5.44
C ASP A 339 0.22 26.78 4.70
N SER A 340 0.67 27.00 3.47
CA SER A 340 1.26 25.93 2.67
C SER A 340 2.63 25.53 3.25
N PRO A 341 3.01 24.23 3.19
CA PRO A 341 4.31 23.77 3.65
C PRO A 341 5.48 24.49 2.97
N ALA A 342 6.13 25.43 3.67
CA ALA A 342 7.37 26.03 3.19
C ALA A 342 8.55 25.09 3.50
N PHE A 343 9.33 24.73 2.47
CA PHE A 343 10.63 24.13 2.69
C PHE A 343 11.63 25.24 3.09
N PRO A 344 12.60 24.97 3.98
CA PRO A 344 13.70 25.89 4.22
C PRO A 344 14.36 26.26 2.89
N ALA A 345 14.71 27.53 2.68
CA ALA A 345 15.05 28.18 1.42
C ALA A 345 16.15 27.53 0.53
N HIS A 346 16.72 26.38 0.91
CA HIS A 346 17.72 25.61 0.14
C HIS A 346 17.24 24.19 -0.19
N GLY A 347 16.07 23.77 0.32
CA GLY A 347 15.47 22.45 0.08
C GLY A 347 14.71 22.35 -1.23
N HIS A 348 14.22 23.48 -1.76
CA HIS A 348 13.61 23.52 -3.09
C HIS A 348 14.60 23.03 -4.16
N ALA A 349 15.89 23.36 -4.06
CA ALA A 349 16.92 22.94 -5.03
C ALA A 349 17.29 21.44 -4.98
N LEU A 350 17.03 20.73 -3.87
CA LEU A 350 17.34 19.29 -3.74
C LEU A 350 16.19 18.39 -4.22
N LEU A 351 14.97 18.94 -4.27
CA LEU A 351 13.76 18.26 -4.78
C LEU A 351 13.24 18.89 -6.09
N ASP A 352 13.83 20.00 -6.55
CA ASP A 352 13.67 20.52 -7.91
C ASP A 352 14.40 19.60 -8.87
N PHE A 353 13.66 18.69 -9.47
CA PHE A 353 14.12 17.94 -10.63
C PHE A 353 14.00 18.79 -11.91
N GLY A 354 14.41 20.07 -11.86
CA GLY A 354 14.37 21.00 -13.00
C GLY A 354 15.19 20.53 -14.21
N LEU A 355 16.16 19.62 -14.01
CA LEU A 355 16.90 18.93 -15.09
C LEU A 355 16.06 17.90 -15.87
N LEU A 356 14.90 17.48 -15.35
CA LEU A 356 14.00 16.50 -15.97
C LEU A 356 12.77 17.14 -16.63
N GLY A 357 12.61 18.47 -16.58
CA GLY A 357 11.52 19.18 -17.26
C GLY A 357 10.11 18.89 -16.75
N VAL A 358 9.98 18.14 -15.65
CA VAL A 358 8.72 17.90 -14.94
C VAL A 358 8.77 18.76 -13.70
N ASN A 359 7.72 19.54 -13.42
CA ASN A 359 7.49 20.18 -12.13
C ASN A 359 6.48 19.35 -11.31
N PRO A 360 6.84 18.17 -10.73
CA PRO A 360 5.95 17.54 -9.76
C PRO A 360 5.75 18.48 -8.57
N SER A 361 4.53 18.49 -8.04
CA SER A 361 4.23 19.19 -6.80
C SER A 361 5.17 18.69 -5.68
N PRO A 362 6.04 19.55 -5.09
CA PRO A 362 7.00 19.14 -4.07
C PRO A 362 6.32 18.50 -2.83
N TYR A 363 5.03 18.75 -2.65
CA TYR A 363 4.19 18.13 -1.63
C TYR A 363 4.05 16.61 -1.80
N PHE A 364 3.99 16.11 -3.03
CA PHE A 364 3.86 14.67 -3.27
C PHE A 364 5.13 13.91 -2.83
N TYR A 365 6.32 14.47 -3.12
CA TYR A 365 7.58 13.89 -2.67
C TYR A 365 7.76 13.98 -1.16
N ALA A 366 7.33 15.08 -0.52
CA ALA A 366 7.26 15.16 0.94
C ALA A 366 6.38 14.04 1.51
N LEU A 367 5.18 13.86 0.96
CA LEU A 367 4.25 12.82 1.40
C LEU A 367 4.86 11.43 1.28
N LEU A 368 5.50 11.12 0.15
CA LEU A 368 6.17 9.83 -0.04
C LEU A 368 7.31 9.60 0.95
N LEU A 369 8.10 10.63 1.23
CA LEU A 369 9.18 10.56 2.22
C LEU A 369 8.60 10.30 3.61
N LEU A 370 7.49 10.96 3.95
CA LEU A 370 6.80 10.76 5.22
C LEU A 370 6.19 9.35 5.35
N ILE A 371 5.55 8.85 4.29
CA ILE A 371 5.05 7.46 4.25
C ILE A 371 6.20 6.47 4.46
N ALA A 372 7.32 6.67 3.77
CA ALA A 372 8.50 5.82 3.92
C ALA A 372 9.02 5.84 5.36
N LEU A 373 9.10 7.02 6.00
CA LEU A 373 9.51 7.17 7.39
C LEU A 373 8.56 6.46 8.35
N VAL A 374 7.24 6.62 8.17
CA VAL A 374 6.22 5.94 8.98
C VAL A 374 6.31 4.44 8.81
N ILE A 375 6.48 3.92 7.59
CA ILE A 375 6.66 2.48 7.35
C ILE A 375 7.89 1.95 8.09
N VAL A 376 9.01 2.66 8.04
CA VAL A 376 10.22 2.26 8.77
C VAL A 376 9.99 2.28 10.28
N ALA A 377 9.36 3.34 10.80
CA ALA A 377 9.05 3.47 12.22
C ALA A 377 8.11 2.35 12.72
N LEU A 378 7.03 2.08 11.99
CA LEU A 378 6.07 1.03 12.34
C LEU A 378 6.72 -0.36 12.28
N ARG A 379 7.57 -0.61 11.28
CA ARG A 379 8.25 -1.91 11.15
C ARG A 379 9.31 -2.13 12.24
N ASN A 380 10.02 -1.08 12.64
CA ASN A 380 10.90 -1.14 13.79
C ASN A 380 10.11 -1.40 15.08
N THR A 381 8.92 -0.81 15.20
CA THR A 381 8.03 -1.02 16.35
C THR A 381 7.47 -2.45 16.38
N GLU A 382 7.09 -3.01 15.24
CA GLU A 382 6.64 -4.40 15.08
C GLU A 382 7.69 -5.40 15.60
N HIS A 383 8.97 -5.19 15.24
CA HIS A 383 10.08 -6.04 15.69
C HIS A 383 10.57 -5.74 17.13
N SER A 384 10.06 -4.69 17.75
CA SER A 384 10.47 -4.28 19.10
C SER A 384 9.79 -5.13 20.20
N ARG A 385 10.09 -4.82 21.48
CA ARG A 385 9.37 -5.42 22.61
C ARG A 385 7.89 -5.04 22.63
N LEU A 386 7.54 -3.83 22.19
CA LEU A 386 6.16 -3.34 22.16
C LEU A 386 5.32 -4.10 21.14
N GLY A 387 5.83 -4.28 19.92
CA GLY A 387 5.14 -5.04 18.88
C GLY A 387 4.85 -6.48 19.29
N ARG A 388 5.84 -7.16 19.91
CA ARG A 388 5.65 -8.52 20.46
C ARG A 388 4.61 -8.57 21.58
N ALA A 389 4.57 -7.54 22.44
CA ALA A 389 3.58 -7.44 23.50
C ALA A 389 2.16 -7.22 22.96
N TRP A 390 1.99 -6.43 21.89
CA TRP A 390 0.69 -6.28 21.22
C TRP A 390 0.18 -7.59 20.64
N VAL A 391 1.04 -8.32 19.92
CA VAL A 391 0.67 -9.61 19.36
C VAL A 391 0.29 -10.59 20.48
N ALA A 392 1.06 -10.64 21.58
CA ALA A 392 0.73 -11.52 22.71
C ALA A 392 -0.63 -11.22 23.34
N ILE A 393 -0.99 -9.94 23.53
CA ILE A 393 -2.29 -9.54 24.08
C ILE A 393 -3.43 -9.83 23.12
N ARG A 394 -3.19 -9.69 21.81
CA ARG A 394 -4.17 -10.00 20.77
C ARG A 394 -4.55 -11.49 20.77
N GLU A 395 -3.58 -12.38 21.00
CA GLU A 395 -3.81 -13.82 21.06
C GLU A 395 -4.52 -14.24 22.35
N ASP A 396 -3.95 -13.91 23.51
CA ASP A 396 -4.57 -14.19 24.81
C ASP A 396 -4.10 -13.16 25.84
N GLU A 397 -5.01 -12.27 26.21
CA GLU A 397 -4.77 -11.21 27.20
C GLU A 397 -4.44 -11.78 28.59
N ILE A 398 -5.05 -12.89 29.00
CA ILE A 398 -4.85 -13.50 30.32
C ILE A 398 -3.47 -14.17 30.37
N ALA A 399 -3.11 -14.89 29.31
CA ALA A 399 -1.78 -15.50 29.20
C ALA A 399 -0.67 -14.44 29.09
N ALA A 400 -0.88 -13.36 28.35
CA ALA A 400 0.08 -12.26 28.29
C ALA A 400 0.26 -11.59 29.67
N ALA A 401 -0.83 -11.40 30.41
CA ALA A 401 -0.79 -10.83 31.75
C ALA A 401 -0.08 -11.74 32.77
N SER A 402 -0.25 -13.06 32.68
CA SER A 402 0.47 -14.01 33.56
C SER A 402 1.98 -14.05 33.30
N MET A 403 2.40 -13.72 32.08
CA MET A 403 3.81 -13.57 31.70
C MET A 403 4.40 -12.17 32.01
N GLY A 404 3.66 -11.32 32.74
CA GLY A 404 4.13 -10.02 33.22
C GLY A 404 3.94 -8.84 32.25
N VAL A 405 3.17 -9.01 31.17
CA VAL A 405 2.82 -7.90 30.27
C VAL A 405 1.60 -7.16 30.84
N ASN A 406 1.71 -5.84 31.05
CA ASN A 406 0.56 -5.04 31.49
C ASN A 406 -0.41 -4.81 30.31
N PRO A 407 -1.64 -5.36 30.33
CA PRO A 407 -2.55 -5.25 29.19
C PRO A 407 -3.02 -3.81 28.97
N ILE A 408 -3.28 -3.06 30.05
CA ILE A 408 -3.80 -1.69 29.98
C ILE A 408 -2.77 -0.77 29.32
N SER A 409 -1.55 -0.75 29.84
CA SER A 409 -0.49 0.14 29.32
C SER A 409 -0.15 -0.18 27.87
N THR A 410 -0.12 -1.47 27.52
CA THR A 410 0.22 -1.91 26.17
C THR A 410 -0.87 -1.58 25.16
N LYS A 411 -2.16 -1.73 25.52
CA LYS A 411 -3.29 -1.30 24.68
C LYS A 411 -3.39 0.23 24.56
N LEU A 412 -3.10 0.99 25.63
CA LEU A 412 -3.01 2.46 25.59
C LEU A 412 -1.94 2.91 24.59
N LEU A 413 -0.77 2.28 24.61
CA LEU A 413 0.30 2.59 23.66
C LEU A 413 -0.11 2.25 22.22
N ALA A 414 -0.88 1.18 21.99
CA ALA A 414 -1.40 0.85 20.66
C ALA A 414 -2.35 1.95 20.15
N PHE A 415 -3.32 2.37 20.97
CA PHE A 415 -4.26 3.44 20.63
C PHE A 415 -3.56 4.77 20.41
N SER A 416 -2.65 5.16 21.30
CA SER A 416 -1.91 6.41 21.19
C SER A 416 -1.03 6.43 19.94
N MET A 417 -0.36 5.31 19.61
CA MET A 417 0.49 5.22 18.43
C MET A 417 -0.32 5.21 17.13
N GLY A 418 -1.44 4.47 17.07
CA GLY A 418 -2.35 4.52 15.93
C GLY A 418 -2.92 5.92 15.72
N ALA A 419 -3.44 6.53 16.79
CA ALA A 419 -3.96 7.90 16.76
C ALA A 419 -2.89 8.92 16.34
N SER A 420 -1.63 8.75 16.74
CA SER A 420 -0.53 9.64 16.32
C SER A 420 -0.32 9.63 14.80
N VAL A 421 -0.36 8.45 14.18
CA VAL A 421 -0.21 8.31 12.72
C VAL A 421 -1.44 8.85 11.99
N SER A 422 -2.63 8.70 12.57
CA SER A 422 -3.86 9.33 12.07
C SER A 422 -3.78 10.86 12.10
N GLY A 423 -3.39 11.43 13.24
CA GLY A 423 -3.24 12.87 13.41
C GLY A 423 -2.13 13.46 12.54
N PHE A 424 -1.05 12.71 12.34
CA PHE A 424 0.01 13.02 11.38
C PHE A 424 -0.55 13.14 9.95
N ALA A 425 -1.38 12.17 9.52
CA ALA A 425 -2.05 12.22 8.22
C ALA A 425 -3.01 13.40 8.12
N GLY A 426 -3.73 13.72 9.21
CA GLY A 426 -4.68 14.85 9.30
C GLY A 426 -3.99 16.21 9.18
N ALA A 427 -2.88 16.40 9.87
CA ALA A 427 -2.09 17.62 9.79
C ALA A 427 -1.55 17.85 8.37
N PHE A 428 -1.10 16.78 7.71
CA PHE A 428 -0.68 16.84 6.30
C PHE A 428 -1.86 17.16 5.38
N PHE A 429 -3.03 16.54 5.62
CA PHE A 429 -4.25 16.82 4.86
C PHE A 429 -4.64 18.30 4.94
N GLY A 430 -4.70 18.89 6.14
CA GLY A 430 -5.06 20.30 6.30
C GLY A 430 -4.14 21.24 5.52
N ALA A 431 -2.82 21.01 5.60
CA ALA A 431 -1.85 21.83 4.89
C ALA A 431 -1.85 21.63 3.37
N MET A 432 -2.15 20.41 2.89
CA MET A 432 -2.22 20.12 1.45
C MET A 432 -3.47 20.73 0.81
N TYR A 433 -4.61 20.65 1.47
CA TYR A 433 -5.89 21.13 0.91
C TYR A 433 -6.15 22.62 1.19
N GLY A 434 -5.41 23.24 2.11
CA GLY A 434 -5.55 24.66 2.43
C GLY A 434 -6.84 25.02 3.18
N SER A 435 -7.71 24.04 3.40
CA SER A 435 -8.97 24.18 4.13
C SER A 435 -9.36 22.88 4.81
N VAL A 436 -9.97 22.98 5.99
CA VAL A 436 -10.45 21.86 6.79
C VAL A 436 -11.91 22.11 7.16
N SER A 437 -12.81 21.21 6.74
CA SER A 437 -14.24 21.28 7.02
C SER A 437 -14.73 20.03 7.78
N PRO A 438 -15.75 20.15 8.66
CA PRO A 438 -16.25 19.00 9.44
C PRO A 438 -16.75 17.85 8.57
N ASP A 439 -17.36 18.17 7.42
CA ASP A 439 -17.94 17.20 6.48
C ASP A 439 -16.91 16.22 5.88
N THR A 440 -15.63 16.59 5.91
CA THR A 440 -14.55 15.74 5.41
C THR A 440 -14.26 14.55 6.34
N PHE A 441 -14.67 14.63 7.62
CA PHE A 441 -14.28 13.67 8.67
C PHE A 441 -15.41 12.71 9.07
N GLN A 442 -16.34 12.42 8.17
CA GLN A 442 -17.46 11.52 8.43
C GLN A 442 -17.01 10.08 8.76
N PHE A 443 -17.89 9.34 9.43
CA PHE A 443 -17.75 7.91 9.72
C PHE A 443 -17.34 7.05 8.50
N ALA A 444 -17.77 7.45 7.30
CA ALA A 444 -17.38 6.87 6.02
C ALA A 444 -15.85 6.73 5.83
N VAL A 445 -15.07 7.67 6.36
CA VAL A 445 -13.61 7.66 6.30
C VAL A 445 -13.02 6.52 7.13
N SER A 446 -13.56 6.27 8.34
CA SER A 446 -13.17 5.15 9.18
C SER A 446 -13.44 3.81 8.51
N ILE A 447 -14.63 3.64 7.90
CA ILE A 447 -14.97 2.41 7.16
C ILE A 447 -14.00 2.21 5.98
N THR A 448 -13.65 3.29 5.27
CA THR A 448 -12.71 3.22 4.15
C THR A 448 -11.31 2.82 4.61
N ALA A 449 -10.86 3.33 5.76
CA ALA A 449 -9.60 2.92 6.37
C ALA A 449 -9.63 1.44 6.81
N LEU A 450 -10.70 1.02 7.46
CA LEU A 450 -10.86 -0.37 7.91
C LEU A 450 -10.91 -1.33 6.73
N SER A 451 -11.70 -1.03 5.69
CA SER A 451 -11.81 -1.87 4.49
C SER A 451 -10.46 -1.98 3.78
N THR A 452 -9.69 -0.91 3.76
CA THR A 452 -8.33 -0.89 3.22
C THR A 452 -7.39 -1.82 4.00
N VAL A 453 -7.44 -1.79 5.33
CA VAL A 453 -6.62 -2.67 6.19
C VAL A 453 -7.02 -4.14 6.02
N VAL A 454 -8.33 -4.42 6.01
CA VAL A 454 -8.87 -5.77 5.79
C VAL A 454 -8.46 -6.30 4.41
N LEU A 455 -8.58 -5.46 3.38
CA LEU A 455 -8.24 -5.82 2.01
C LEU A 455 -6.74 -6.10 1.84
N GLY A 456 -5.90 -5.24 2.41
CA GLY A 456 -4.44 -5.42 2.37
C GLY A 456 -3.95 -6.65 3.14
N GLY A 457 -4.61 -6.96 4.25
CA GLY A 457 -4.25 -8.04 5.17
C GLY A 457 -3.92 -7.50 6.56
N ILE A 458 -4.81 -7.76 7.51
CA ILE A 458 -4.68 -7.33 8.91
C ILE A 458 -3.35 -7.84 9.50
N GLY A 459 -2.56 -6.92 10.06
CA GLY A 459 -1.27 -7.24 10.70
C GLY A 459 -0.08 -7.35 9.73
N ASN A 460 -0.21 -6.88 8.47
CA ASN A 460 0.90 -6.79 7.53
C ASN A 460 1.06 -5.38 6.94
N ILE A 461 2.14 -4.67 7.29
CA ILE A 461 2.42 -3.30 6.81
C ILE A 461 2.47 -3.22 5.28
N ALA A 462 3.14 -4.18 4.62
CA ALA A 462 3.25 -4.20 3.16
C ALA A 462 1.91 -4.53 2.50
N GLY A 463 1.12 -5.42 3.11
CA GLY A 463 -0.22 -5.74 2.66
C GLY A 463 -1.16 -4.55 2.71
N VAL A 464 -1.19 -3.86 3.83
CA VAL A 464 -2.00 -2.65 4.03
C VAL A 464 -1.60 -1.53 3.07
N THR A 465 -0.31 -1.37 2.77
CA THR A 465 0.16 -0.39 1.77
C THR A 465 -0.38 -0.71 0.37
N VAL A 466 -0.33 -1.97 -0.06
CA VAL A 466 -0.91 -2.41 -1.34
C VAL A 466 -2.43 -2.28 -1.33
N GLY A 467 -3.08 -2.61 -0.21
CA GLY A 467 -4.51 -2.44 -0.07
C GLY A 467 -4.95 -0.98 -0.19
N ALA A 468 -4.20 -0.06 0.41
CA ALA A 468 -4.45 1.38 0.32
C ALA A 468 -4.29 1.88 -1.11
N PHE A 469 -3.26 1.42 -1.81
CA PHE A 469 -3.08 1.73 -3.22
C PHE A 469 -4.25 1.21 -4.08
N MET A 470 -4.68 -0.04 -3.88
CA MET A 470 -5.80 -0.62 -4.66
C MET A 470 -7.13 0.08 -4.40
N VAL A 471 -7.48 0.31 -3.13
CA VAL A 471 -8.73 1.00 -2.78
C VAL A 471 -8.69 2.43 -3.29
N SER A 472 -7.57 3.13 -3.12
CA SER A 472 -7.42 4.49 -3.64
C SER A 472 -7.47 4.54 -5.17
N PHE A 473 -6.89 3.56 -5.86
CA PHE A 473 -6.98 3.43 -7.31
C PHE A 473 -8.44 3.28 -7.75
N VAL A 474 -9.22 2.47 -7.04
CA VAL A 474 -10.66 2.34 -7.31
C VAL A 474 -11.37 3.69 -7.10
N ILE A 475 -11.08 4.38 -5.98
CA ILE A 475 -11.74 5.65 -5.61
C ILE A 475 -11.43 6.78 -6.59
N PHE A 476 -10.16 7.03 -6.85
CA PHE A 476 -9.73 8.25 -7.55
C PHE A 476 -9.63 8.04 -9.07
N TRP A 477 -9.50 6.79 -9.53
CA TRP A 477 -9.38 6.49 -10.94
C TRP A 477 -10.58 5.72 -11.50
N VAL A 478 -10.95 4.59 -10.91
CA VAL A 478 -12.03 3.76 -11.48
C VAL A 478 -13.38 4.48 -11.41
N LEU A 479 -13.77 5.00 -10.24
CA LEU A 479 -15.09 5.62 -10.06
C LEU A 479 -15.33 6.83 -10.98
N PRO A 480 -14.42 7.84 -11.06
CA PRO A 480 -14.63 9.00 -11.92
C PRO A 480 -14.61 8.64 -13.41
N ASN A 481 -13.79 7.66 -13.82
CA ASN A 481 -13.75 7.22 -15.21
C ASN A 481 -14.92 6.29 -15.58
N LEU A 482 -15.46 5.54 -14.62
CA LEU A 482 -16.66 4.72 -14.84
C LEU A 482 -17.84 5.60 -15.26
N GLN A 483 -18.01 6.77 -14.66
CA GLN A 483 -19.03 7.74 -15.08
C GLN A 483 -18.80 8.20 -16.53
N LYS A 484 -17.55 8.47 -16.93
CA LYS A 484 -17.22 8.83 -18.33
C LYS A 484 -17.49 7.68 -19.30
N TRP A 485 -17.10 6.45 -18.94
CA TRP A 485 -17.32 5.25 -19.75
C TRP A 485 -18.81 4.94 -19.90
N MET A 486 -19.58 4.99 -18.81
CA MET A 486 -21.03 4.78 -18.84
C MET A 486 -21.76 5.90 -19.59
N GLY A 487 -21.27 7.15 -19.53
CA GLY A 487 -21.76 8.24 -20.38
C GLY A 487 -21.52 7.98 -21.87
N THR A 488 -20.35 7.45 -22.22
CA THR A 488 -20.02 7.10 -23.62
C THR A 488 -20.87 5.92 -24.11
N VAL A 489 -21.04 4.89 -23.28
CA VAL A 489 -21.88 3.73 -23.59
C VAL A 489 -23.36 4.10 -23.65
N GLY A 490 -23.85 4.96 -22.75
CA GLY A 490 -25.22 5.47 -22.79
C GLY A 490 -25.51 6.26 -24.07
N GLY A 491 -24.52 7.03 -24.56
CA GLY A 491 -24.58 7.74 -25.83
C GLY A 491 -24.60 6.82 -27.05
N THR A 492 -23.86 5.70 -27.04
CA THR A 492 -23.84 4.75 -28.16
C THR A 492 -25.06 3.83 -28.19
N VAL A 493 -25.61 3.45 -27.04
CA VAL A 493 -26.75 2.53 -26.92
C VAL A 493 -28.11 3.26 -26.90
N HIS A 494 -28.13 4.60 -26.98
CA HIS A 494 -29.35 5.42 -26.92
C HIS A 494 -30.22 5.16 -25.67
N LEU A 495 -29.58 4.76 -24.56
CA LEU A 495 -30.24 4.56 -23.27
C LEU A 495 -29.85 5.73 -22.35
N PRO A 496 -30.60 6.85 -22.36
CA PRO A 496 -30.26 8.05 -21.57
C PRO A 496 -30.26 7.79 -20.05
N VAL A 497 -30.87 6.69 -19.61
CA VAL A 497 -30.87 6.26 -18.20
C VAL A 497 -29.47 5.93 -17.69
N LEU A 498 -28.58 5.35 -18.51
CA LEU A 498 -27.22 5.00 -18.07
C LEU A 498 -26.30 6.22 -17.91
N ALA A 499 -26.58 7.32 -18.62
CA ALA A 499 -25.78 8.54 -18.55
C ALA A 499 -26.19 9.46 -17.38
N THR A 500 -27.39 9.29 -16.84
CA THR A 500 -27.96 10.15 -15.77
C THR A 500 -27.73 9.61 -14.36
N ILE A 501 -27.20 8.39 -14.22
CA ILE A 501 -26.89 7.80 -12.93
C ILE A 501 -25.55 8.33 -12.41
N ASP A 502 -25.57 8.99 -11.25
CA ASP A 502 -24.35 9.39 -10.52
C ASP A 502 -23.66 8.17 -9.89
N TYR A 503 -22.73 7.57 -10.62
CA TYR A 503 -21.95 6.41 -10.17
C TYR A 503 -21.13 6.68 -8.90
N SER A 504 -20.80 7.94 -8.61
CA SER A 504 -20.09 8.36 -7.40
C SER A 504 -20.86 8.00 -6.11
N ARG A 505 -22.20 7.99 -6.15
CA ARG A 505 -23.03 7.62 -4.98
C ARG A 505 -22.93 6.15 -4.60
N PHE A 506 -22.54 5.28 -5.55
CA PHE A 506 -22.40 3.84 -5.31
C PHE A 506 -21.07 3.46 -4.64
N LYS A 507 -20.20 4.43 -4.33
CA LYS A 507 -18.91 4.21 -3.66
C LYS A 507 -19.01 3.28 -2.46
N PHE A 508 -20.01 3.46 -1.60
CA PHE A 508 -20.22 2.62 -0.40
C PHE A 508 -20.67 1.20 -0.72
N ILE A 509 -21.53 1.03 -1.73
CA ILE A 509 -21.97 -0.29 -2.20
C ILE A 509 -20.77 -1.06 -2.77
N ILE A 510 -19.92 -0.38 -3.54
CA ILE A 510 -18.68 -0.95 -4.07
C ILE A 510 -17.76 -1.39 -2.95
N TYR A 511 -17.59 -0.59 -1.89
CA TYR A 511 -16.80 -1.01 -0.72
C TYR A 511 -17.37 -2.23 -0.01
N GLY A 512 -18.68 -2.25 0.23
CA GLY A 512 -19.34 -3.39 0.84
C GLY A 512 -19.15 -4.67 0.02
N LEU A 513 -19.35 -4.58 -1.30
CA LEU A 513 -19.16 -5.72 -2.22
C LEU A 513 -17.71 -6.18 -2.29
N VAL A 514 -16.74 -5.26 -2.34
CA VAL A 514 -15.31 -5.60 -2.33
C VAL A 514 -14.94 -6.29 -1.01
N LEU A 515 -15.46 -5.80 0.12
CA LEU A 515 -15.20 -6.36 1.44
C LEU A 515 -15.84 -7.74 1.60
N ILE A 516 -17.10 -7.92 1.19
CA ILE A 516 -17.76 -9.24 1.16
C ILE A 516 -17.01 -10.19 0.23
N GLY A 517 -16.67 -9.73 -0.98
CA GLY A 517 -15.94 -10.51 -1.97
C GLY A 517 -14.59 -11.00 -1.44
N ILE A 518 -13.84 -10.14 -0.73
CA ILE A 518 -12.56 -10.57 -0.17
C ILE A 518 -12.73 -11.46 1.07
N MET A 519 -13.75 -11.23 1.90
CA MET A 519 -14.04 -12.14 3.02
C MET A 519 -14.42 -13.55 2.54
N LEU A 520 -15.13 -13.65 1.41
CA LEU A 520 -15.50 -14.93 0.79
C LEU A 520 -14.31 -15.60 0.08
N LEU A 521 -13.52 -14.84 -0.69
CA LEU A 521 -12.48 -15.40 -1.56
C LEU A 521 -11.11 -15.52 -0.88
N ARG A 522 -10.77 -14.59 0.03
CA ARG A 522 -9.47 -14.49 0.70
C ARG A 522 -9.61 -13.86 2.11
N PRO A 523 -10.10 -14.61 3.12
CA PRO A 523 -10.32 -14.09 4.48
C PRO A 523 -9.03 -13.59 5.18
N ALA A 524 -7.86 -14.01 4.70
CA ALA A 524 -6.56 -13.55 5.20
C ALA A 524 -6.12 -12.17 4.65
N GLY A 525 -6.79 -11.66 3.61
CA GLY A 525 -6.40 -10.47 2.83
C GLY A 525 -5.50 -10.78 1.63
N LEU A 526 -5.09 -9.75 0.90
CA LEU A 526 -4.23 -9.91 -0.29
C LEU A 526 -2.83 -10.41 0.04
N LEU A 527 -2.19 -9.84 1.06
CA LEU A 527 -0.85 -10.21 1.50
C LEU A 527 -0.85 -10.56 3.00
N PRO A 528 -1.27 -11.77 3.38
CA PRO A 528 -1.37 -12.16 4.78
C PRO A 528 -0.01 -12.42 5.43
N THR A 529 0.08 -12.12 6.72
CA THR A 529 1.22 -12.50 7.58
C THR A 529 1.24 -14.03 7.78
N ARG A 530 2.44 -14.60 7.95
CA ARG A 530 2.61 -16.04 8.19
C ARG A 530 1.85 -16.53 9.42
N ALA A 531 1.88 -15.77 10.51
CA ALA A 531 1.14 -16.08 11.74
C ALA A 531 -0.37 -16.22 11.47
N ARG A 532 -0.97 -15.21 10.83
CA ARG A 532 -2.40 -15.23 10.47
C ARG A 532 -2.81 -16.39 9.56
N LYS A 533 -1.92 -16.81 8.65
CA LYS A 533 -2.15 -18.01 7.83
C LYS A 533 -2.20 -19.28 8.69
N VAL A 534 -1.29 -19.39 9.66
CA VAL A 534 -1.23 -20.52 10.58
C VAL A 534 -2.45 -20.54 11.51
N GLU A 535 -2.87 -19.39 12.05
CA GLU A 535 -4.09 -19.25 12.87
C GLU A 535 -5.33 -19.79 12.14
N LEU A 536 -5.54 -19.36 10.89
CA LEU A 536 -6.70 -19.78 10.10
C LEU A 536 -6.69 -21.28 9.80
N THR A 537 -5.52 -21.87 9.56
CA THR A 537 -5.41 -23.33 9.33
C THR A 537 -5.54 -24.14 10.63
N ALA A 538 -4.96 -23.64 11.73
CA ALA A 538 -5.01 -24.31 13.03
C ALA A 538 -6.44 -24.32 13.60
N GLY A 539 -7.20 -23.22 13.44
CA GLY A 539 -8.61 -23.16 13.85
C GLY A 539 -9.51 -24.16 13.11
N VAL A 540 -9.22 -24.43 11.83
CA VAL A 540 -9.93 -25.43 11.02
C VAL A 540 -9.57 -26.85 11.46
N GLU A 541 -8.31 -27.13 11.77
CA GLU A 541 -7.88 -28.44 12.31
C GLU A 541 -8.44 -28.69 13.72
N SER A 542 -8.47 -27.70 14.60
CA SER A 542 -9.09 -27.87 15.93
C SER A 542 -10.60 -28.10 15.85
N GLY A 543 -11.29 -27.40 14.92
CA GLY A 543 -12.72 -27.58 14.69
C GLY A 543 -13.05 -28.95 14.10
N SER A 544 -12.22 -29.45 13.17
CA SER A 544 -12.40 -30.79 12.61
C SER A 544 -12.10 -31.89 13.63
N LEU A 545 -11.06 -31.72 14.45
CA LEU A 545 -10.75 -32.66 15.54
C LEU A 545 -11.83 -32.65 16.63
N ALA A 546 -12.37 -31.50 17.01
CA ALA A 546 -13.47 -31.40 17.97
C ALA A 546 -14.77 -32.03 17.43
N ALA A 547 -15.06 -31.83 16.14
CA ALA A 547 -16.20 -32.46 15.46
C ALA A 547 -16.03 -33.99 15.35
N VAL A 548 -14.80 -34.48 15.11
CA VAL A 548 -14.48 -35.92 15.11
C VAL A 548 -14.51 -36.52 16.51
N GLN A 549 -14.16 -35.76 17.55
CA GLN A 549 -14.19 -36.19 18.95
C GLN A 549 -15.58 -36.04 19.62
N GLY A 550 -16.60 -35.58 18.89
CA GLY A 550 -17.97 -35.45 19.42
C GLY A 550 -18.11 -34.46 20.58
N ARG A 551 -17.18 -33.51 20.71
CA ARG A 551 -17.24 -32.42 21.69
C ARG A 551 -17.59 -31.13 20.96
N ALA A 552 -18.85 -30.99 20.60
CA ALA A 552 -19.46 -29.73 20.16
C ALA A 552 -20.45 -29.26 21.21
#